data_AF-A0AAW4X6E0-F1
#
_entry.id   AF-A0AAW4X6E0-F1
#
_cell.length_a   1.000
_cell.length_b   1.000
_cell.length_c   1.000
_cell.angle_alpha   90.00
_cell.angle_beta   90.00
_cell.angle_gamma   90.00
#
_symmetry.space_group_name_H-M   'P 1'
#
loop_
_entity.id
_entity.type
_entity.pdbx_description
1 polymer ?
#
loop_
_entity_poly.entity_id
_entity_poly.type
_entity_poly.pdbx_seq_one_letter_code
_entity_poly.pdbx_strand_id
1 'polypeptide(L)' 'MMTQLQMLQMFWDDWGNHNLDFYKVYVQCGTISKEDYKTVTGQDYEV' A
#
# COMPACT_ATOMS: atom_id res chain seq x y z
N MET A 1 6.98 3.09 -16.99
CA MET A 1 7.33 3.58 -15.64
C MET A 1 6.36 2.90 -14.67
N MET A 2 6.85 2.36 -13.55
CA MET A 2 6.01 1.61 -12.60
C MET A 2 5.01 2.56 -11.91
N THR A 3 3.78 2.11 -11.68
CA THR A 3 2.79 2.90 -10.93
C THR A 3 3.08 2.87 -9.43
N GLN A 4 2.50 3.82 -8.68
CA GLN A 4 2.63 3.85 -7.22
C GLN A 4 2.15 2.55 -6.58
N LEU A 5 1.02 2.00 -7.04
CA LEU A 5 0.47 0.72 -6.58
C LEU A 5 1.47 -0.43 -6.80
N GLN A 6 2.01 -0.55 -8.00
CA GLN A 6 2.97 -1.61 -8.36
C GLN A 6 4.24 -1.54 -7.51
N MET A 7 4.74 -0.33 -7.22
CA MET A 7 5.91 -0.14 -6.36
C MET A 7 5.61 -0.57 -4.90
N LEU A 8 4.42 -0.23 -4.39
CA LEU A 8 4.02 -0.63 -3.04
C LEU A 8 3.83 -2.15 -2.92
N GLN A 9 3.33 -2.79 -3.98
CA GLN A 9 3.25 -4.25 -4.07
C GLN A 9 4.63 -4.90 -4.04
N MET A 10 5.60 -4.37 -4.79
CA MET A 10 7.00 -4.82 -4.72
C MET A 10 7.60 -4.65 -3.31
N PHE A 11 7.30 -3.54 -2.62
CA PHE A 11 7.77 -3.35 -1.25
C PHE A 11 7.18 -4.37 -0.28
N TRP A 12 5.94 -4.79 -0.52
CA TRP A 12 5.26 -5.78 0.31
C TRP A 12 5.79 -7.20 0.00
N ASP A 13 5.73 -7.62 -1.26
CA ASP A 13 6.01 -9.00 -1.69
C ASP A 13 7.51 -9.31 -1.71
N ASP A 14 8.33 -8.42 -2.26
CA ASP A 14 9.75 -8.71 -2.51
C ASP A 14 10.66 -8.17 -1.41
N TRP A 15 10.30 -7.03 -0.79
CA TRP A 15 11.16 -6.36 0.20
C TRP A 15 10.69 -6.57 1.64
N GLY A 16 9.55 -7.26 1.84
CA GLY A 16 9.06 -7.68 3.15
C GLY A 16 8.68 -6.53 4.08
N ASN A 17 8.38 -5.33 3.54
CA ASN A 17 7.90 -4.24 4.35
C ASN A 17 6.43 -4.45 4.68
N HIS A 18 6.14 -5.16 5.77
CA HIS A 18 4.76 -5.41 6.20
C HIS A 18 4.23 -4.39 7.21
N ASN A 19 4.87 -3.21 7.31
CA ASN A 19 4.39 -2.15 8.19
C ASN A 19 3.15 -1.48 7.60
N LEU A 20 1.98 -1.77 8.14
CA LEU A 20 0.71 -1.22 7.67
C LEU A 20 0.65 0.31 7.70
N ASP A 21 1.26 0.96 8.70
CA ASP A 21 1.25 2.43 8.82
C ASP A 21 1.96 3.10 7.65
N PHE A 22 3.01 2.47 7.12
CA PHE A 22 3.70 2.94 5.93
C PHE A 22 2.74 3.07 4.74
N TYR A 23 1.90 2.05 4.51
CA TYR A 23 0.93 2.06 3.40
C TYR A 23 -0.26 2.99 3.67
N LYS A 24 -0.66 3.15 4.93
CA LYS A 24 -1.72 4.10 5.31
C LYS A 24 -1.37 5.54 4.93
N VAL A 25 -0.09 5.93 5.02
CA VAL A 25 0.36 7.27 4.57
C VAL A 25 0.05 7.52 3.09
N TYR A 26 0.20 6.52 2.22
CA TYR A 26 -0.11 6.68 0.79
C TYR A 26 -1.61 6.85 0.52
N VAL A 27 -2.47 6.26 1.36
CA VAL A 27 -3.91 6.51 1.33
C VAL A 27 -4.21 7.94 1.79
N GLN A 28 -3.59 8.38 2.89
CA GLN A 28 -3.77 9.73 3.45
C GLN A 28 -3.29 10.82 2.50
N CYS A 29 -2.22 10.57 1.76
CA CYS A 29 -1.70 11.46 0.72
C CYS A 29 -2.51 11.41 -0.59
N GLY A 30 -3.56 10.58 -0.67
CA GLY A 30 -4.39 10.41 -1.87
C GLY A 30 -3.63 9.79 -3.05
N THR A 31 -2.51 9.13 -2.80
CA THR A 31 -1.65 8.51 -3.83
C THR A 31 -2.14 7.12 -4.23
N ILE A 32 -2.84 6.43 -3.33
CA ILE A 32 -3.58 5.20 -3.58
C ILE A 32 -4.95 5.25 -2.88
N SER A 33 -5.91 4.44 -3.34
CA SER A 33 -7.21 4.32 -2.68
C SER A 33 -7.18 3.38 -1.47
N LYS A 34 -8.28 3.34 -0.70
CA LYS A 34 -8.47 2.35 0.37
C LYS A 34 -8.56 0.92 -0.18
N GLU A 35 -9.06 0.74 -1.39
CA GLU A 35 -9.13 -0.57 -2.07
C GLU A 35 -7.74 -1.04 -2.52
N ASP A 36 -6.92 -0.11 -3.01
CA ASP A 36 -5.52 -0.36 -3.36
C ASP A 36 -4.71 -0.76 -2.13
N TYR A 37 -4.93 -0.13 -0.98
CA TYR A 37 -4.32 -0.53 0.29
C TYR A 37 -4.62 -1.99 0.64
N LYS A 38 -5.88 -2.41 0.50
CA LYS A 38 -6.28 -3.81 0.71
C LYS A 38 -5.64 -4.74 -0.31
N THR A 39 -5.50 -4.28 -1.55
CA THR A 39 -4.85 -5.05 -2.61
C THR A 39 -3.36 -5.29 -2.32
N VAL A 40 -2.66 -4.33 -1.69
CA VAL A 40 -1.25 -4.49 -1.32
C VAL A 40 -1.09 -5.29 -0.03
N THR A 41 -1.85 -4.96 1.01
CA THR A 41 -1.59 -5.46 2.37
C THR A 41 -2.45 -6.66 2.76
N GLY A 42 -3.54 -6.93 2.01
CA GLY A 42 -4.58 -7.89 2.37
C GLY A 42 -5.51 -7.43 3.50
N GLN A 43 -5.28 -6.25 4.09
CA GLN A 43 -6.04 -5.73 5.24
C GLN A 43 -7.01 -4.63 4.80
N ASP A 44 -8.17 -4.56 5.44
CA ASP A 44 -9.08 -3.43 5.26
C ASP A 44 -8.46 -2.14 5.83
N TYR A 45 -8.71 -1.01 5.18
CA TYR A 45 -8.22 0.28 5.66
C TYR A 45 -9.05 0.74 6.86
N GLU A 46 -8.53 0.47 8.06
CA GLU A 46 -9.08 0.99 9.32
C GLU A 46 -8.44 2.34 9.68
N VAL A 47 -9.30 3.34 9.90
CA VAL A 47 -8.93 4.73 10.27
C VAL A 47 -8.49 4.77 11.72
#